data_AF-A0A944GP19-F1
#
_entry.id   AF-A0A944GP19-F1
#
_cell.length_a   1.000
_cell.length_b   1.000
_cell.length_c   1.000
_cell.angle_alpha   90.00
_cell.angle_beta   90.00
_cell.angle_gamma   90.00
#
_symmetry.space_group_name_H-M   'P 1'
#
loop_
_entity.id
_entity.type
_entity.pdbx_description
1 polymer ?
#
loop_
_entity_poly.entity_id
_entity_poly.type
_entity_poly.pdbx_seq_one_letter_code
_entity_poly.pdbx_strand_id
1 'polypeptide(L)'
;MKQPSENMQRMYAAKREKTLALIQGAIDEIEEDHRIVTKKELMALTGLSSGTFSQQHVKELLAKNRVCQFKPTGKVSQEGRRELNKDAEITRLSRELQRAQSRLQDLDIALDKSRKQSRKLKEENAELQQQLLLLRGKYQQLLEYLEVLGSDLSGIPLA
;
A
#
# COMPACT_ATOMS: atom_id res chain seq x y z
N MET A 1 -38.25 -12.56 -54.65
CA MET A 1 -37.82 -13.20 -53.40
C MET A 1 -38.93 -14.15 -52.93
N LYS A 2 -38.67 -15.45 -52.79
CA LYS A 2 -39.68 -16.40 -52.30
C LYS A 2 -39.95 -16.09 -50.82
N GLN A 3 -41.19 -15.73 -50.49
CA GLN A 3 -41.59 -15.57 -49.10
C GLN A 3 -41.38 -16.91 -48.36
N PRO A 4 -40.73 -16.93 -47.19
CA PRO A 4 -40.54 -18.15 -46.43
C PRO A 4 -41.91 -18.70 -46.02
N SER A 5 -42.12 -20.01 -46.21
CA SER A 5 -43.37 -20.69 -45.85
C SER A 5 -43.70 -20.49 -44.37
N GLU A 6 -44.99 -20.47 -44.03
CA GLU A 6 -45.45 -20.25 -42.64
C GLU A 6 -44.79 -21.21 -41.63
N ASN A 7 -44.55 -22.46 -42.04
CA ASN A 7 -43.86 -23.45 -41.22
C ASN A 7 -42.41 -23.07 -40.89
N MET A 8 -41.69 -22.47 -41.86
CA MET A 8 -40.33 -21.97 -41.62
C MET A 8 -40.33 -20.78 -40.66
N GLN A 9 -41.30 -19.87 -40.78
CA GLN A 9 -41.41 -18.71 -39.90
C GLN A 9 -41.69 -19.12 -38.45
N ARG A 10 -42.59 -20.09 -38.24
CA ARG A 10 -42.87 -20.67 -36.91
C ARG A 10 -41.65 -21.35 -36.30
N MET A 11 -40.89 -22.10 -37.10
CA MET A 11 -39.64 -22.73 -36.63
C MET A 11 -38.60 -21.69 -36.19
N TYR A 12 -38.43 -20.59 -36.94
CA TYR A 12 -37.52 -19.51 -36.56
C TYR A 12 -38.00 -18.73 -35.34
N ALA A 13 -39.32 -18.58 -35.13
CA ALA A 13 -39.87 -17.98 -33.92
C ALA A 13 -39.58 -18.85 -32.68
N ALA A 14 -39.84 -20.15 -32.75
CA ALA A 14 -39.56 -21.08 -31.65
C ALA A 14 -38.07 -21.13 -31.27
N LYS A 15 -37.16 -21.11 -32.26
CA LYS A 15 -35.71 -21.03 -32.00
C LYS A 15 -35.30 -19.71 -31.33
N ARG A 16 -35.90 -18.60 -31.73
CA ARG A 16 -35.65 -17.29 -31.10
C ARG A 16 -36.13 -17.30 -29.66
N GLU A 17 -37.33 -17.79 -29.40
CA GLU A 17 -37.89 -17.88 -28.06
C GLU A 17 -37.04 -18.76 -27.14
N LYS A 18 -36.60 -19.92 -27.62
CA LYS A 18 -35.68 -20.79 -26.88
C LYS A 18 -34.36 -20.10 -26.54
N THR A 19 -33.81 -19.31 -27.47
CA THR A 19 -32.57 -18.55 -27.26
C THR A 19 -32.78 -17.44 -26.22
N LEU A 20 -33.91 -16.74 -26.27
CA LEU A 20 -34.25 -15.68 -25.31
C LEU A 20 -34.46 -16.24 -23.90
N ALA A 21 -35.14 -17.38 -23.77
CA ALA A 21 -35.35 -18.04 -22.48
C ALA A 21 -34.02 -18.46 -21.83
N LEU A 22 -33.08 -18.96 -22.63
CA LEU A 22 -31.77 -19.41 -22.16
C LEU A 22 -30.90 -18.22 -21.70
N ILE A 23 -30.98 -17.09 -22.42
CA ILE A 23 -30.31 -15.84 -22.01
C ILE A 23 -30.97 -15.25 -20.77
N GLN A 24 -32.29 -15.27 -20.66
CA GLN A 24 -33.00 -14.76 -19.49
C GLN A 24 -32.63 -15.55 -18.23
N GLY A 25 -32.64 -16.88 -18.29
CA GLY A 25 -32.23 -17.70 -17.14
C GLY A 25 -30.81 -17.41 -16.67
N ALA A 26 -29.87 -17.19 -17.60
CA ALA A 26 -28.50 -16.81 -17.26
C ALA A 26 -28.39 -15.39 -16.69
N ILE A 27 -29.27 -14.46 -17.08
CA ILE A 27 -29.37 -13.13 -16.47
C ILE A 27 -29.83 -13.28 -15.02
N ASP A 28 -30.93 -14.01 -14.81
CA ASP A 28 -31.55 -14.20 -13.50
C ASP A 28 -30.56 -14.85 -12.50
N GLU A 29 -29.80 -15.87 -12.93
CA GLU A 29 -28.79 -16.55 -12.10
C GLU A 29 -27.63 -15.61 -11.69
N ILE A 30 -27.15 -14.75 -12.60
CA ILE A 30 -26.08 -13.80 -12.27
C ILE A 30 -26.59 -12.68 -11.35
N GLU A 31 -27.84 -12.24 -11.53
CA GLU A 31 -28.46 -11.23 -10.68
C GLU A 31 -28.79 -11.73 -9.27
N GLU A 32 -29.16 -13.01 -9.14
CA GLU A 32 -29.37 -13.68 -7.84
C GLU A 32 -28.08 -13.67 -6.99
N ASP A 33 -26.92 -13.86 -7.63
CA ASP A 33 -25.61 -13.75 -7.00
C ASP A 33 -25.16 -12.30 -6.71
N HIS A 34 -26.00 -11.30 -6.99
CA HIS A 34 -25.67 -9.87 -6.90
C HIS A 34 -24.43 -9.46 -7.72
N ARG A 35 -24.10 -10.22 -8.78
CA ARG A 35 -22.97 -9.96 -9.66
C ARG A 35 -23.39 -9.07 -10.83
N ILE A 36 -22.41 -8.40 -11.44
CA ILE A 36 -22.68 -7.53 -12.59
C ILE A 36 -22.78 -8.40 -13.83
N VAL A 37 -23.97 -8.48 -14.45
CA VAL A 37 -24.18 -9.22 -15.70
C VAL A 37 -23.36 -8.65 -16.85
N THR A 38 -22.27 -9.32 -17.21
CA THR A 38 -21.44 -8.98 -18.38
C THR A 38 -21.70 -9.91 -19.56
N LYS A 39 -21.43 -9.42 -20.78
CA LYS A 39 -21.54 -10.24 -22.00
C LYS A 39 -20.67 -11.50 -21.93
N LYS A 40 -19.52 -11.44 -21.26
CA LYS A 40 -18.59 -12.56 -21.10
C LYS A 40 -19.19 -13.67 -20.22
N GLU A 41 -19.86 -13.30 -19.13
CA GLU A 41 -20.50 -14.27 -18.24
C GLU A 41 -21.73 -14.90 -18.88
N LEU A 42 -22.55 -14.11 -19.58
CA LEU A 42 -23.68 -14.67 -20.33
C LEU A 42 -23.21 -15.67 -21.38
N MET A 43 -22.11 -15.40 -22.10
CA MET A 43 -21.54 -16.37 -23.03
C MET A 43 -21.04 -17.64 -22.33
N ALA A 44 -20.45 -17.51 -21.14
CA ALA A 44 -19.94 -18.63 -20.37
C ALA A 44 -21.05 -19.56 -19.86
N LEU A 45 -22.16 -18.99 -19.36
CA LEU A 45 -23.30 -19.76 -18.85
C LEU A 45 -24.18 -20.33 -19.97
N THR A 46 -24.44 -19.55 -21.02
CA THR A 46 -25.37 -19.96 -22.09
C THR A 46 -24.71 -20.80 -23.19
N GLY A 47 -23.37 -20.77 -23.28
CA GLY A 47 -22.63 -21.39 -24.39
C GLY A 47 -22.88 -20.74 -25.76
N LEU A 48 -23.58 -19.60 -25.80
CA LEU A 48 -23.94 -18.93 -27.05
C LEU A 48 -22.77 -18.11 -27.61
N SER A 49 -22.66 -18.08 -28.93
CA SER A 49 -21.64 -17.29 -29.62
C SER A 49 -21.84 -15.78 -29.44
N SER A 50 -20.75 -15.01 -29.51
CA SER A 50 -20.82 -13.54 -29.49
C SER A 50 -21.75 -12.97 -30.59
N GLY A 51 -21.87 -13.66 -31.73
CA GLY A 51 -22.75 -13.28 -32.83
C GLY A 51 -24.24 -13.35 -32.47
N THR A 52 -24.63 -14.28 -31.60
CA THR A 52 -26.01 -14.41 -31.10
C THR A 52 -26.41 -13.17 -30.29
N PHE A 53 -25.51 -12.65 -29.45
CA PHE A 53 -25.73 -11.44 -28.65
C PHE A 53 -25.77 -10.14 -29.48
N SER A 54 -25.35 -10.19 -30.74
CA SER A 54 -25.43 -9.04 -31.65
C SER A 54 -26.78 -8.93 -32.38
N GLN A 55 -27.63 -9.97 -32.29
CA GLN A 55 -28.93 -10.01 -32.95
C GLN A 55 -29.94 -9.04 -32.29
N GLN A 56 -30.83 -8.46 -33.11
CA GLN A 56 -31.77 -7.41 -32.68
C GLN A 56 -32.62 -7.81 -31.46
N HIS A 57 -33.26 -8.98 -31.53
CA HIS A 57 -34.15 -9.48 -30.47
C HIS A 57 -33.41 -9.77 -29.16
N VAL A 58 -32.13 -10.16 -29.22
CA VAL A 58 -31.30 -10.35 -28.02
C VAL A 58 -30.91 -9.00 -27.41
N LYS A 59 -30.56 -8.01 -28.24
CA LYS A 59 -30.28 -6.65 -27.76
C LYS A 59 -31.48 -6.03 -27.06
N GLU A 60 -32.69 -6.24 -27.58
CA GLU A 60 -33.94 -5.80 -26.95
C GLU A 60 -34.14 -6.44 -25.58
N LEU A 61 -33.86 -7.75 -25.44
CA LEU A 61 -33.90 -8.44 -24.15
C LEU A 61 -32.89 -7.86 -23.16
N LEU A 62 -31.64 -7.65 -23.58
CA LEU A 62 -30.59 -7.08 -22.73
C LEU A 62 -30.91 -5.64 -22.31
N ALA A 63 -31.54 -4.86 -23.20
CA ALA A 63 -31.98 -3.50 -22.91
C ALA A 63 -33.16 -3.50 -21.92
N LYS A 64 -34.13 -4.40 -22.09
CA LYS A 64 -35.26 -4.57 -21.17
C LYS A 64 -34.81 -4.91 -19.75
N ASN A 65 -33.83 -5.81 -19.63
CA ASN A 65 -33.21 -6.19 -18.35
C ASN A 65 -32.16 -5.19 -17.85
N ARG A 66 -31.83 -4.14 -18.62
CA ARG A 66 -30.83 -3.11 -18.26
C ARG A 66 -29.46 -3.69 -17.88
N VAL A 67 -29.03 -4.73 -18.59
CA VAL A 67 -27.77 -5.44 -18.34
C VAL A 67 -26.73 -5.14 -19.42
N CYS A 68 -25.48 -5.59 -19.21
CA CYS A 68 -24.37 -5.37 -20.13
C CYS A 68 -24.17 -3.87 -20.46
N GLN A 69 -24.21 -3.54 -21.76
CA GLN A 69 -24.03 -2.18 -22.29
C GLN A 69 -25.23 -1.25 -22.05
N PHE A 70 -26.38 -1.80 -21.64
CA PHE A 70 -27.60 -1.03 -21.36
C PHE A 70 -27.78 -0.75 -19.87
N LYS A 71 -26.79 -1.14 -19.05
CA LYS A 71 -26.78 -0.80 -17.63
C LYS A 71 -26.72 0.71 -17.49
N PRO A 72 -27.63 1.33 -16.72
CA PRO A 72 -27.49 2.73 -16.38
C PRO A 72 -26.18 2.89 -15.61
N THR A 73 -25.15 3.41 -16.27
CA THR A 73 -23.97 3.91 -15.58
C THR A 73 -24.44 5.07 -14.74
N GLY A 74 -24.63 4.82 -13.44
CA GLY A 74 -24.76 5.89 -12.46
C GLY A 74 -23.56 6.80 -12.68
N LYS A 75 -23.78 8.00 -13.22
CA LYS A 75 -22.77 9.05 -13.16
C LYS A 75 -22.54 9.24 -11.67
N VAL A 76 -21.39 8.78 -11.17
CA VAL A 76 -20.99 9.05 -9.78
C VAL A 76 -21.21 10.55 -9.60
N SER A 77 -22.12 10.92 -8.70
CA SER A 77 -22.43 12.32 -8.47
C SER A 77 -21.13 13.05 -8.13
N GLN A 78 -21.05 14.35 -8.43
CA GLN A 78 -19.87 15.12 -8.04
C GLN A 78 -19.57 14.99 -6.54
N GLU A 79 -20.60 14.77 -5.72
CA GLU A 79 -20.49 14.49 -4.29
C GLU A 79 -19.83 13.14 -4.00
N GLY A 80 -20.26 12.05 -4.63
CA GLY A 80 -19.62 10.73 -4.45
C GLY A 80 -18.15 10.69 -4.91
N ARG A 81 -17.79 11.48 -5.94
CA ARG A 81 -16.38 11.67 -6.33
C ARG A 81 -15.60 12.47 -5.30
N ARG A 82 -16.21 13.50 -4.70
CA ARG A 82 -15.58 14.29 -3.63
C ARG A 82 -15.37 13.46 -2.37
N GLU A 83 -16.31 12.58 -2.01
CA GLU A 83 -16.19 11.66 -0.87
C GLU A 83 -15.09 10.62 -1.08
N LEU A 84 -15.05 9.94 -2.24
CA LEU A 84 -13.97 9.01 -2.56
C LEU A 84 -12.59 9.66 -2.53
N ASN A 85 -12.49 10.92 -2.99
CA ASN A 85 -11.23 11.67 -2.91
C ASN A 85 -10.84 12.00 -1.46
N LYS A 86 -11.81 12.32 -0.59
CA LYS A 86 -11.55 12.54 0.84
C LYS A 86 -11.09 11.25 1.53
N ASP A 87 -11.73 10.11 1.26
CA ASP A 87 -11.35 8.83 1.86
C ASP A 87 -9.95 8.39 1.43
N ALA A 88 -9.60 8.61 0.15
CA ALA A 88 -8.25 8.37 -0.35
C ALA A 88 -7.22 9.29 0.34
N GLU A 89 -7.56 10.55 0.56
CA GLU A 89 -6.71 11.53 1.23
C GLU A 89 -6.54 11.23 2.73
N ILE A 90 -7.61 10.86 3.43
CA ILE A 90 -7.58 10.39 4.82
C ILE A 90 -6.68 9.17 4.95
N THR A 91 -6.80 8.21 4.02
CA THR A 91 -5.96 7.00 4.03
C THR A 91 -4.49 7.33 3.79
N ARG A 92 -4.20 8.29 2.91
CA ARG A 92 -2.84 8.76 2.63
C ARG A 92 -2.24 9.45 3.86
N LEU A 93 -2.97 10.42 4.43
CA LEU A 93 -2.54 11.17 5.61
C LEU A 93 -2.36 10.26 6.82
N SER A 94 -3.23 9.27 7.01
CA SER A 94 -3.10 8.27 8.08
C SER A 94 -1.82 7.45 7.95
N ARG A 95 -1.45 7.05 6.72
CA ARG A 95 -0.19 6.35 6.45
C ARG A 95 1.03 7.26 6.69
N GLU A 96 0.96 8.52 6.28
CA GLU A 96 2.04 9.49 6.53
C GLU A 96 2.23 9.72 8.05
N LEU A 97 1.13 9.86 8.80
CA LEU A 97 1.15 10.00 10.25
C LEU A 97 1.80 8.78 10.93
N GLN A 98 1.39 7.57 10.54
CA GLN A 98 1.96 6.33 11.09
C GLN A 98 3.47 6.23 10.82
N ARG A 99 3.91 6.62 9.62
CA ARG A 99 5.35 6.66 9.28
C ARG A 99 6.10 7.69 10.12
N ALA A 100 5.52 8.87 10.31
CA ALA A 100 6.12 9.91 11.14
C ALA A 100 6.24 9.47 12.60
N GLN A 101 5.22 8.80 13.15
CA GLN A 101 5.23 8.23 14.50
C GLN A 101 6.31 7.17 14.66
N SER A 102 6.44 6.23 13.71
CA SER A 102 7.52 5.23 13.74
C SER A 102 8.89 5.90 13.72
N ARG A 103 9.07 6.91 12.86
CA ARG A 103 10.35 7.64 12.76
C ARG A 103 10.69 8.40 14.05
N LEU A 104 9.70 8.96 14.73
CA LEU A 104 9.91 9.61 16.04
C LEU A 104 10.37 8.59 17.08
N GLN A 105 9.75 7.41 17.14
CA GLN A 105 10.19 6.35 18.06
C GLN A 105 11.63 5.90 17.80
N ASP A 106 12.00 5.72 16.53
CA ASP A 106 13.37 5.35 16.16
C ASP A 106 14.39 6.43 16.56
N LEU A 107 14.03 7.71 16.38
CA LEU A 107 14.85 8.83 16.79
C LEU A 107 14.99 8.94 18.31
N ASP A 108 13.93 8.68 19.07
CA ASP A 108 13.99 8.66 20.54
C ASP A 108 14.92 7.56 21.05
N ILE A 109 14.85 6.36 20.45
CA ILE A 109 15.76 5.25 20.77
C ILE A 109 17.22 5.63 20.44
N ALA A 110 17.45 6.22 19.28
CA ALA A 110 18.79 6.66 18.87
C ALA A 110 19.35 7.75 19.79
N LEU A 111 18.50 8.69 20.21
CA LEU A 111 18.86 9.77 21.13
C LEU A 111 19.22 9.23 22.51
N ASP A 112 18.47 8.25 23.04
CA ASP A 112 18.78 7.62 24.32
C ASP A 112 20.13 6.87 24.27
N LYS A 113 20.38 6.12 23.19
CA LYS A 113 21.68 5.45 22.96
C LYS A 113 22.84 6.44 22.92
N SER A 114 22.68 7.53 22.17
CA SER A 114 23.68 8.60 22.07
C SER A 114 23.94 9.27 23.42
N ARG A 115 22.88 9.55 24.20
CA ARG A 115 23.00 10.10 25.56
C ARG A 115 23.75 9.17 26.49
N LYS A 116 23.47 7.86 26.45
CA LYS A 116 24.18 6.85 27.25
C LYS A 116 25.66 6.78 26.89
N GLN A 117 25.99 6.77 25.61
CA GLN A 117 27.39 6.81 25.14
C GLN A 117 28.10 8.09 25.58
N SER A 118 27.45 9.25 25.46
CA SER A 118 28.02 10.53 25.88
C SER A 118 28.31 10.57 27.38
N ARG A 119 27.43 9.99 28.23
CA ARG A 119 27.68 9.87 29.66
C ARG A 119 28.89 8.99 29.96
N LYS A 120 28.95 7.81 29.34
CA LYS A 120 30.08 6.88 29.50
C LYS A 120 31.41 7.53 29.12
N LEU A 121 31.45 8.20 27.96
CA LEU A 121 32.65 8.91 27.52
C LEU A 121 33.06 10.06 28.45
N LYS A 122 32.09 10.76 29.06
CA LYS A 122 32.39 11.80 30.06
C LYS A 122 32.98 11.21 31.33
N GLU A 123 32.48 10.07 31.79
CA GLU A 123 33.02 9.34 32.95
C GLU A 123 34.44 8.84 32.67
N GLU A 124 34.67 8.20 31.52
CA GLU A 124 36.00 7.74 31.09
C GLU A 124 37.00 8.90 30.97
N ASN A 125 36.57 10.05 30.43
CA ASN A 125 37.43 11.24 30.32
C ASN A 125 37.77 11.81 31.71
N ALA A 126 36.80 11.88 32.62
CA ALA A 126 37.04 12.33 33.99
C ALA A 126 38.03 11.41 34.73
N GLU A 127 37.91 10.09 34.56
CA GLU A 127 38.83 9.12 35.14
C GLU A 127 40.24 9.28 34.57
N LEU A 128 40.38 9.40 33.25
CA LEU A 128 41.67 9.63 32.60
C LEU A 128 42.32 10.95 33.05
N GLN A 129 41.54 12.02 33.21
CA GLN A 129 42.04 13.29 33.75
C GLN A 129 42.59 13.14 35.17
N GLN A 130 41.88 12.39 36.02
CA GLN A 130 42.34 12.11 37.38
C GLN A 130 43.63 11.27 37.38
N GLN A 131 43.71 10.23 36.55
CA GLN A 131 44.91 9.41 36.41
C GLN A 131 46.11 10.26 35.92
N LEU A 132 45.89 11.15 34.96
CA LEU A 132 46.91 12.04 34.44
C LEU A 132 47.42 13.01 35.51
N LEU A 133 46.52 13.55 36.35
CA LEU A 133 46.89 14.40 37.48
C LEU A 133 47.77 13.66 38.50
N LEU A 134 47.37 12.43 38.87
CA LEU A 134 48.16 11.59 39.78
C LEU A 134 49.53 11.25 39.21
N LEU A 135 49.61 10.94 37.91
CA LEU A 135 50.86 10.62 37.24
C LEU A 135 51.79 11.85 37.18
N ARG A 136 51.25 13.04 36.90
CA ARG A 136 52.00 14.30 36.96
C ARG A 136 52.57 14.55 38.35
N GLY A 137 51.77 14.34 39.40
CA GLY A 137 52.23 14.48 40.79
C GLY A 137 53.38 13.51 41.12
N LYS A 138 53.26 12.23 40.73
CA LYS A 138 54.33 11.24 40.92
C LYS A 138 55.60 11.58 40.13
N TYR A 139 55.43 12.06 38.90
CA TYR A 139 56.54 12.49 38.07
C TYR A 139 57.30 13.66 38.71
N GLN A 140 56.58 14.64 39.23
CA GLN A 140 57.18 15.78 39.92
C GLN A 140 57.93 15.36 41.19
N GLN A 141 57.35 14.47 42.00
CA GLN A 141 58.05 13.90 43.17
C GLN A 141 59.34 13.16 42.79
N LEU A 142 59.34 12.45 41.66
CA LEU A 142 60.52 11.76 41.16
C LEU A 142 61.61 12.75 40.72
N LEU A 143 61.24 13.84 40.05
CA LEU A 143 62.18 14.90 39.67
C LEU A 143 62.82 15.54 40.90
N GLU A 144 62.02 15.90 41.91
CA GLU A 144 62.52 16.44 43.19
C GLU A 144 63.49 15.46 43.88
N TYR A 145 63.18 14.17 43.88
CA TYR A 145 64.06 13.14 44.45
C TYR A 145 65.40 13.03 43.70
N LEU A 146 65.39 13.08 42.37
CA LEU A 146 66.61 13.03 41.55
C LEU A 146 67.48 14.27 41.74
N GLU A 147 66.85 15.45 41.90
CA GLU A 147 67.51 16.70 42.27
C GLU A 147 68.26 16.58 43.59
N VAL A 148 67.62 16.04 44.63
CA VAL A 148 68.23 15.82 45.96
C VAL A 148 69.41 14.85 45.89
N LEU A 149 69.36 13.85 45.01
CA LEU A 149 70.45 12.89 44.80
C LEU A 149 71.63 13.48 43.99
N GLY A 150 71.55 14.75 43.54
CA GLY A 150 72.59 15.41 42.77
C GLY A 150 72.69 14.92 41.32
N SER A 151 71.60 14.37 40.77
CA SER A 151 71.53 13.96 39.37
C SER A 151 71.38 15.20 38.48
N ASP A 152 72.15 15.31 37.40
CA ASP A 152 72.04 16.41 36.44
C ASP A 152 70.75 16.27 35.61
N LEU A 153 69.78 17.15 35.88
CA LEU A 153 68.46 17.18 35.22
C LEU A 153 68.38 18.17 34.05
N SER A 154 69.49 18.81 33.66
CA SER A 154 69.53 19.91 32.67
C SER A 154 68.99 19.57 31.27
N GLY A 155 68.80 18.29 30.96
CA GLY A 155 68.24 17.81 29.68
C GLY A 155 66.78 17.36 29.73
N ILE A 156 66.11 17.37 30.89
CA ILE A 156 64.72 16.87 31.00
C ILE A 156 63.75 18.03 30.79
N PRO A 157 62.89 18.00 29.76
CA PRO A 157 61.89 19.05 29.55
C PRO A 157 60.87 19.03 30.70
N LEU A 158 60.87 20.10 31.50
CA LEU A 158 59.79 20.40 32.42
C LEU A 158 58.58 20.84 31.58
N ALA A 159 57.52 20.03 31.60
CA ALA A 159 56.27 20.29 30.88
C ALA A 159 55.44 21.38 31.55
#